data_AF-A0A7Z7PSK2-F1
#
_entry.id   AF-A0A7Z7PSK2-F1
#
_cell.length_a   1.000
_cell.length_b   1.000
_cell.length_c   1.000
_cell.angle_alpha   90.00
_cell.angle_beta   90.00
_cell.angle_gamma   90.00
#
_symmetry.space_group_name_H-M   'P 1'
#
loop_
_entity.id
_entity.type
_entity.pdbx_description
1 polymer ?
#
loop_
_entity_poly.entity_id
_entity_poly.type
_entity_poly.pdbx_seq_one_letter_code
_entity_poly.pdbx_strand_id
1 'polypeptide(L)'
;MLVEVPPASTFFLDALSDGLNTCIGFVWGLVTDTVNNIGGNKLVIASDNFGTHPIASSLSSKIAMTFTTKLTVGGNATAVVYAEDSAVFLTYVSSLEGQAPIPQVSDPIPIVAASSVNGGKVVAISSAYAFHGTLMGIVPGNTDLFEAIVDW
;
A
#
# COMPACT_ATOMS: atom_id res chain seq x y z
N MET A 1 21.56 -13.04 -18.58
CA MET A 1 20.53 -12.03 -18.84
C MET A 1 19.23 -12.55 -18.24
N LEU A 2 18.97 -12.21 -16.97
CA LEU A 2 17.69 -12.48 -16.32
C LEU A 2 16.86 -11.22 -16.51
N VAL A 3 15.81 -11.32 -17.32
CA VAL A 3 14.75 -10.31 -17.31
C VAL A 3 14.11 -10.45 -15.93
N GLU A 4 14.23 -9.42 -15.07
CA GLU A 4 13.43 -9.36 -13.85
C GLU A 4 11.97 -9.23 -14.28
N VAL A 5 11.33 -10.40 -14.40
CA VAL A 5 9.88 -10.52 -14.47
C VAL A 5 9.35 -9.78 -13.24
N PRO A 6 8.31 -8.94 -13.35
CA PRO A 6 7.65 -8.39 -12.16
C PRO A 6 7.40 -9.55 -11.19
N PRO A 7 7.62 -9.39 -9.87
CA PRO A 7 7.30 -10.44 -8.93
C PRO A 7 5.87 -10.88 -9.24
N ALA A 8 5.70 -12.14 -9.64
CA ALA A 8 4.51 -12.58 -10.39
C ALA A 8 3.19 -12.20 -9.68
N SER A 9 3.25 -12.00 -8.36
CA SER A 9 2.20 -11.47 -7.52
C SER A 9 1.56 -10.15 -8.00
N THR A 10 2.29 -9.13 -8.47
CA THR A 10 1.63 -7.87 -8.87
C THR A 10 0.80 -8.04 -10.13
N PHE A 11 1.30 -8.80 -11.11
CA PHE A 11 0.54 -9.13 -12.32
C PHE A 11 -0.73 -9.93 -12.01
N PHE A 12 -0.65 -10.91 -11.10
CA PHE A 12 -1.84 -11.66 -10.68
C PHE A 12 -2.85 -10.80 -9.93
N LEU A 13 -2.39 -9.88 -9.08
CA LEU A 13 -3.25 -8.98 -8.33
C LEU A 13 -3.92 -7.93 -9.22
N ASP A 14 -3.20 -7.40 -10.21
CA ASP A 14 -3.76 -6.51 -11.24
C ASP A 14 -4.81 -7.26 -12.07
N ALA A 15 -4.51 -8.47 -12.55
CA ALA A 15 -5.47 -9.27 -13.31
C ALA A 15 -6.72 -9.64 -12.48
N LEU A 16 -6.55 -9.95 -11.19
CA LEU A 16 -7.65 -10.19 -10.27
C LEU A 16 -8.50 -8.92 -10.09
N SER A 17 -7.85 -7.78 -9.89
CA SER A 17 -8.51 -6.50 -9.72
C SER A 17 -9.32 -6.10 -10.95
N ASP A 18 -8.75 -6.27 -12.14
CA ASP A 18 -9.40 -6.01 -13.43
C ASP A 18 -10.57 -6.97 -13.64
N GLY A 19 -10.38 -8.27 -13.36
CA GLY A 19 -11.43 -9.28 -13.47
C GLY A 19 -12.61 -9.04 -12.51
N LEU A 20 -12.33 -8.48 -11.34
CA LEU A 20 -13.33 -8.05 -10.37
C LEU A 20 -13.84 -6.62 -10.62
N ASN A 21 -13.27 -5.87 -11.56
CA ASN A 21 -13.57 -4.46 -11.80
C ASN A 21 -13.51 -3.60 -10.52
N THR A 22 -12.45 -3.78 -9.72
CA THR A 22 -12.30 -3.04 -8.46
C THR A 22 -11.77 -1.62 -8.67
N CYS A 23 -11.15 -1.35 -9.83
CA CYS A 23 -10.45 -0.11 -10.14
C CYS A 23 -9.26 0.21 -9.21
N ILE A 24 -8.65 -0.82 -8.60
CA ILE A 24 -7.43 -0.73 -7.80
C ILE A 24 -6.27 -1.36 -8.56
N GLY A 25 -5.15 -0.68 -8.74
CA GLY A 25 -3.95 -1.27 -9.33
C GLY A 25 -2.79 -1.40 -8.33
N PHE A 26 -1.87 -2.32 -8.61
CA PHE A 26 -0.68 -2.60 -7.81
C PHE A 26 0.56 -2.21 -8.62
N VAL A 27 1.11 -1.03 -8.33
CA VAL A 27 2.28 -0.55 -9.08
C VAL A 27 3.50 -1.36 -8.68
N TRP A 28 4.35 -1.73 -9.63
CA TRP A 28 5.60 -2.39 -9.31
C TRP A 28 6.64 -1.39 -8.79
N GLY A 29 7.00 -1.53 -7.53
CA GLY A 29 7.96 -0.66 -6.86
C GLY A 29 7.93 -0.86 -5.36
N LEU A 30 8.58 0.07 -4.67
CA LEU A 30 8.67 0.07 -3.22
C LEU A 30 8.49 1.49 -2.71
N VAL A 31 7.64 1.64 -1.69
CA VAL A 31 7.51 2.87 -0.93
C VAL A 31 8.53 2.83 0.20
N THR A 32 9.32 3.89 0.30
CA THR A 32 10.32 4.07 1.38
C THR A 32 10.13 5.42 2.05
N ASP A 33 10.41 5.50 3.35
CA ASP A 33 10.28 6.76 4.09
C ASP A 33 11.43 6.92 5.10
N THR A 34 12.19 8.01 4.99
CA THR A 34 13.32 8.30 5.89
C THR A 34 12.91 9.07 7.15
N VAL A 35 11.70 9.59 7.21
CA VAL A 35 11.17 10.41 8.32
C VAL A 35 10.15 9.61 9.13
N ASN A 36 9.13 9.05 8.48
CA ASN A 36 8.06 8.30 9.12
C ASN A 36 8.30 6.79 8.98
N ASN A 37 9.20 6.26 9.81
CA ASN A 37 9.53 4.84 9.85
C ASN A 37 9.66 4.30 11.28
N ILE A 38 9.66 2.98 11.39
CA ILE A 38 9.86 2.27 12.66
C ILE A 38 11.33 1.85 12.79
N GLY A 39 11.96 2.21 13.91
CA GLY A 39 13.30 1.75 14.27
C GLY A 39 14.43 2.22 13.35
N GLY A 40 14.24 3.30 12.59
CA GLY A 40 15.22 3.80 11.62
C GLY A 40 15.23 3.02 10.29
N ASN A 41 14.33 2.06 10.12
CA ASN A 41 14.28 1.24 8.91
C ASN A 41 13.34 1.86 7.87
N LYS A 42 13.91 2.50 6.84
CA LYS A 42 13.15 3.14 5.75
C LYS A 42 12.22 2.22 4.96
N LEU A 43 12.33 0.90 5.12
CA LEU A 43 11.45 -0.10 4.50
C LEU A 43 10.23 -0.44 5.36
N VAL A 44 10.17 0.05 6.60
CA VAL A 44 9.04 -0.08 7.51
C VAL A 44 8.43 1.31 7.68
N ILE A 45 7.56 1.68 6.75
CA ILE A 45 6.93 3.00 6.75
C ILE A 45 5.77 3.02 7.76
N ALA A 46 5.55 4.16 8.40
CA ALA A 46 4.42 4.39 9.29
C ALA A 46 3.58 5.56 8.76
N SER A 47 2.26 5.51 8.93
CA SER A 47 1.40 6.60 8.48
C SER A 47 0.10 6.70 9.29
N ASP A 48 -0.33 7.94 9.49
CA ASP A 48 -1.66 8.36 9.95
C ASP A 48 -2.36 9.28 8.93
N ASN A 49 -1.87 9.30 7.68
CA ASN A 49 -2.46 10.03 6.57
C ASN A 49 -3.71 9.31 6.04
N PHE A 50 -4.79 9.43 6.80
CA PHE A 50 -6.06 8.77 6.52
C PHE A 50 -6.89 9.53 5.48
N GLY A 51 -7.47 8.78 4.55
CA GLY A 51 -8.44 9.28 3.59
C GLY A 51 -9.83 9.49 4.19
N THR A 52 -10.82 9.73 3.33
CA THR A 52 -12.21 10.02 3.72
C THR A 52 -13.12 8.78 3.74
N HIS A 53 -12.56 7.59 3.50
CA HIS A 53 -13.33 6.35 3.47
C HIS A 53 -13.83 5.95 4.87
N PRO A 54 -15.02 5.33 5.04
CA PRO A 54 -15.53 4.91 6.35
C PRO A 54 -14.56 4.07 7.19
N ILE A 55 -13.79 3.17 6.58
CA ILE A 55 -12.73 2.40 7.27
C ILE A 55 -11.74 3.32 7.99
N ALA A 56 -11.36 4.44 7.37
CA ALA A 56 -10.42 5.40 7.95
C ALA A 56 -11.02 6.21 9.11
N SER A 57 -12.36 6.34 9.17
CA SER A 57 -13.02 7.19 10.17
C SER A 57 -12.92 6.67 11.61
N SER A 58 -12.66 5.38 11.80
CA SER A 58 -12.44 4.77 13.11
C SER A 58 -10.96 4.71 13.51
N LEU A 59 -10.03 5.04 12.60
CA LEU A 59 -8.60 4.97 12.86
C LEU A 59 -8.11 6.23 13.57
N SER A 60 -7.35 6.03 14.65
CA SER A 60 -6.74 7.13 15.42
C SER A 60 -5.24 6.95 15.69
N SER A 61 -4.72 5.75 15.42
CA SER A 61 -3.32 5.39 15.64
C SER A 61 -2.62 5.17 14.30
N LYS A 62 -1.34 5.56 14.20
CA LYS A 62 -0.51 5.25 13.04
C LYS A 62 -0.55 3.76 12.73
N ILE A 63 -0.64 3.44 11.44
CA ILE A 63 -0.41 2.11 10.91
C ILE A 63 1.05 2.00 10.46
N ALA A 64 1.55 0.79 10.29
CA ALA A 64 2.86 0.54 9.70
C ALA A 64 2.82 -0.64 8.75
N MET A 65 3.65 -0.56 7.71
CA MET A 65 3.78 -1.60 6.71
C MET A 65 5.24 -1.77 6.34
N THR A 66 5.65 -3.01 6.05
CA THR A 66 6.98 -3.30 5.52
C THR A 66 6.90 -3.82 4.10
N PHE A 67 7.91 -3.49 3.28
CA PHE A 67 7.92 -3.84 1.85
C PHE A 67 6.65 -3.39 1.11
N THR A 68 6.19 -2.18 1.46
CA THR A 68 4.97 -1.55 0.96
C THR A 68 5.10 -1.20 -0.52
N THR A 69 4.12 -1.57 -1.34
CA THR A 69 4.00 -1.05 -2.70
C THR A 69 3.04 0.15 -2.79
N LYS A 70 3.07 0.88 -3.91
CA LYS A 70 2.07 1.90 -4.23
C LYS A 70 0.85 1.25 -4.86
N LEU A 71 -0.34 1.63 -4.41
CA LEU A 71 -1.60 1.33 -5.10
C LEU A 71 -2.00 2.48 -6.02
N THR A 72 -2.70 2.17 -7.12
CA THR A 72 -3.47 3.16 -7.88
C THR A 72 -4.95 2.98 -7.58
N VAL A 73 -5.67 4.09 -7.57
CA VAL A 73 -7.12 4.10 -7.37
C VAL A 73 -7.78 4.92 -8.47
N GLY A 74 -8.90 4.43 -8.98
CA GLY A 74 -9.71 5.14 -9.97
C GLY A 74 -11.16 4.68 -9.90
N GLY A 75 -12.03 5.24 -10.73
CA GLY A 75 -13.44 4.82 -10.82
C GLY A 75 -14.15 4.87 -9.47
N ASN A 76 -14.62 3.72 -9.00
CA ASN A 76 -15.32 3.53 -7.73
C ASN A 76 -14.40 3.19 -6.54
N ALA A 77 -13.09 3.04 -6.77
CA ALA A 77 -12.12 2.81 -5.70
C ALA A 77 -11.76 4.11 -4.97
N THR A 78 -11.55 4.01 -3.67
CA THR A 78 -11.10 5.12 -2.83
C THR A 78 -9.87 4.69 -2.03
N ALA A 79 -8.87 5.55 -1.94
CA ALA A 79 -7.75 5.33 -1.03
C ALA A 79 -8.21 5.57 0.43
N VAL A 80 -7.95 4.58 1.29
CA VAL A 80 -8.29 4.61 2.72
C VAL A 80 -7.12 5.19 3.51
N VAL A 81 -5.89 4.82 3.17
CA VAL A 81 -4.68 5.31 3.81
C VAL A 81 -3.64 5.61 2.74
N TYR A 82 -2.99 6.75 2.86
CA TYR A 82 -1.86 7.16 2.05
C TYR A 82 -0.56 6.97 2.82
N ALA A 83 0.58 6.90 2.16
CA ALA A 83 1.85 7.13 2.82
C ALA A 83 1.98 8.63 3.18
N GLU A 84 2.86 8.93 4.12
CA GLU A 84 3.18 10.31 4.48
C GLU A 84 3.84 11.07 3.32
N ASP A 85 3.77 12.41 3.34
CA ASP A 85 4.36 13.26 2.28
C ASP A 85 5.88 13.13 2.17
N SER A 86 6.54 12.63 3.22
CA SER A 86 7.96 12.29 3.24
C SER A 86 8.30 11.00 2.49
N ALA A 87 7.30 10.17 2.19
CA ALA A 87 7.50 8.89 1.54
C ALA A 87 7.82 9.07 0.05
N VAL A 88 8.69 8.20 -0.44
CA VAL A 88 9.14 8.18 -1.83
C VAL A 88 8.82 6.82 -2.42
N PHE A 89 8.21 6.82 -3.60
CA PHE A 89 8.04 5.62 -4.40
C PHE A 89 9.23 5.41 -5.34
N LEU A 90 9.83 4.22 -5.25
CA LEU A 90 10.94 3.77 -6.06
C LEU A 90 10.43 2.71 -7.03
N THR A 91 10.42 3.01 -8.33
CA THR A 91 10.08 2.02 -9.35
C THR A 91 11.25 1.07 -9.57
N TYR A 92 10.94 -0.22 -9.76
CA TYR A 92 11.92 -1.16 -10.30
C TYR A 92 11.89 -1.01 -11.82
N VAL A 93 12.80 -0.21 -12.38
CA VAL A 93 12.92 -0.10 -13.85
C VAL A 93 13.72 -1.31 -14.33
N SER A 94 13.03 -2.32 -14.88
CA SER A 94 13.69 -3.44 -15.53
C SER A 94 14.33 -2.97 -16.84
N SER A 95 15.62 -2.60 -16.84
CA SER A 95 16.57 -2.98 -17.90
C SER A 95 17.98 -2.47 -17.61
N LEU A 96 18.96 -3.38 -17.76
CA LEU A 96 20.34 -3.12 -18.16
C LEU A 96 21.17 -2.21 -17.22
N GLU A 97 21.94 -2.86 -16.34
CA GLU A 97 23.11 -2.31 -15.63
C GLU A 97 22.94 -0.97 -14.89
N GLY A 98 22.79 -1.05 -13.56
CA GLY A 98 23.29 -0.01 -12.66
C GLY A 98 22.49 1.29 -12.55
N GLN A 99 21.26 1.36 -13.05
CA GLN A 99 20.42 2.54 -12.80
C GLN A 99 19.94 2.58 -11.34
N ALA A 100 20.24 3.70 -10.68
CA ALA A 100 19.69 4.03 -9.38
C ALA A 100 18.15 4.16 -9.49
N PRO A 101 17.38 3.71 -8.47
CA PRO A 101 15.94 3.90 -8.45
C PRO A 101 15.59 5.37 -8.66
N ILE A 102 14.60 5.65 -9.51
CA ILE A 102 14.17 7.03 -9.81
C ILE A 102 13.04 7.40 -8.84
N PRO A 103 13.24 8.36 -7.92
CA PRO A 103 12.17 8.88 -7.08
C PRO A 103 11.05 9.45 -7.96
N GLN A 104 9.85 8.94 -7.80
CA GLN A 104 8.65 9.59 -8.32
C GLN A 104 8.13 10.52 -7.22
N VAL A 105 8.39 11.82 -7.37
CA VAL A 105 7.83 12.86 -6.50
C VAL A 105 6.50 13.33 -7.10
N SER A 106 5.48 13.54 -6.25
CA SER A 106 4.43 14.58 -6.37
C SER A 106 2.98 14.13 -6.21
N ASP A 107 2.67 12.84 -6.14
CA ASP A 107 1.29 12.40 -5.90
C ASP A 107 1.16 11.72 -4.54
N PRO A 108 0.03 11.91 -3.81
CA PRO A 108 -0.30 11.04 -2.69
C PRO A 108 -0.09 9.58 -3.08
N ILE A 109 0.47 8.79 -2.18
CA ILE A 109 0.79 7.37 -2.43
C ILE A 109 -0.23 6.52 -1.68
N PRO A 110 -1.29 6.02 -2.32
CA PRO A 110 -2.21 5.08 -1.66
C PRO A 110 -1.49 3.80 -1.23
N ILE A 111 -1.66 3.42 0.02
CA ILE A 111 -1.10 2.18 0.61
C ILE A 111 -2.20 1.25 1.14
N VAL A 112 -3.42 1.76 1.31
CA VAL A 112 -4.66 0.99 1.49
C VAL A 112 -5.72 1.58 0.57
N ALA A 113 -6.44 0.72 -0.15
CA ALA A 113 -7.55 1.13 -1.01
C ALA A 113 -8.77 0.23 -0.79
N ALA A 114 -9.96 0.79 -0.97
CA ALA A 114 -11.23 0.06 -0.87
C ALA A 114 -12.10 0.33 -2.09
N SER A 115 -12.88 -0.68 -2.50
CA SER A 115 -13.83 -0.59 -3.61
C SER A 115 -15.07 -1.43 -3.30
N SER A 116 -16.22 -0.97 -3.79
CA SER A 116 -17.49 -1.71 -3.71
C SER A 116 -17.88 -2.21 -5.09
N VAL A 117 -17.97 -3.52 -5.25
CA VAL A 117 -18.18 -4.21 -6.53
C VAL A 117 -19.37 -5.15 -6.41
N ASN A 118 -20.42 -4.93 -7.21
CA ASN A 118 -21.58 -5.82 -7.30
C ASN A 118 -22.20 -6.20 -5.94
N GLY A 119 -22.22 -5.26 -4.99
CA GLY A 119 -22.71 -5.47 -3.62
C GLY A 119 -21.70 -6.12 -2.66
N GLY A 120 -20.53 -6.55 -3.17
CA GLY A 120 -19.38 -6.98 -2.39
C GLY A 120 -18.43 -5.82 -2.07
N LYS A 121 -17.56 -6.07 -1.09
CA LYS A 121 -16.56 -5.13 -0.58
C LYS A 121 -15.17 -5.71 -0.79
N VAL A 122 -14.26 -4.90 -1.34
CA VAL A 122 -12.87 -5.30 -1.60
C VAL A 122 -11.96 -4.28 -0.96
N VAL A 123 -11.00 -4.75 -0.17
CA VAL A 123 -9.92 -3.92 0.38
C VAL A 123 -8.59 -4.47 -0.08
N ALA A 124 -7.76 -3.61 -0.66
CA ALA A 124 -6.39 -3.90 -1.04
C ALA A 124 -5.44 -3.29 -0.01
N ILE A 125 -4.53 -4.12 0.49
CA ILE A 125 -3.45 -3.73 1.39
C ILE A 125 -2.14 -3.88 0.64
N SER A 126 -1.37 -2.80 0.57
CA SER A 126 -0.09 -2.79 -0.16
C SER A 126 0.97 -3.72 0.41
N SER A 127 0.81 -4.19 1.65
CA SER A 127 1.64 -5.23 2.25
C SER A 127 0.87 -6.07 3.26
N ALA A 128 0.82 -7.39 3.04
CA ALA A 128 0.23 -8.34 3.99
C ALA A 128 0.94 -8.35 5.35
N TYR A 129 2.19 -7.88 5.43
CA TYR A 129 2.93 -7.80 6.70
C TYR A 129 2.34 -6.78 7.68
N ALA A 130 1.44 -5.89 7.23
CA ALA A 130 0.64 -5.05 8.13
C ALA A 130 -0.03 -5.91 9.23
N PHE A 131 -0.50 -7.11 8.87
CA PHE A 131 -1.21 -8.00 9.78
C PHE A 131 -0.37 -9.18 10.27
N HIS A 132 0.96 -9.07 10.19
CA HIS A 132 1.85 -10.04 10.80
C HIS A 132 1.93 -9.80 12.31
N GLY A 133 1.87 -10.86 13.13
CA GLY A 133 1.79 -10.74 14.60
C GLY A 133 2.90 -9.91 15.24
N THR A 134 4.10 -9.92 14.67
CA THR A 134 5.20 -9.04 15.09
C THR A 134 4.87 -7.56 14.91
N LEU A 135 4.33 -7.16 13.74
CA LEU A 135 4.07 -5.75 13.45
C LEU A 135 2.83 -5.27 14.19
N MET A 136 1.77 -6.09 14.27
CA MET A 136 0.59 -5.82 15.10
C MET A 136 0.93 -5.69 16.59
N GLY A 137 1.90 -6.45 17.09
CA GLY A 137 2.36 -6.36 18.48
C GLY A 137 3.15 -5.10 18.81
N ILE A 138 3.69 -4.40 17.81
CA ILE A 138 4.50 -3.18 17.97
C ILE A 138 3.71 -1.93 17.57
N VAL A 139 2.76 -2.07 16.63
CA VAL A 139 1.98 -0.97 16.06
C VAL A 139 0.48 -1.30 16.23
N PRO A 140 -0.15 -0.86 17.34
CA PRO A 140 -1.55 -1.17 17.64
C PRO A 140 -2.52 -0.74 16.53
N GLY A 141 -2.22 0.35 15.81
CA GLY A 141 -3.05 0.82 14.69
C GLY A 141 -3.22 -0.20 13.57
N ASN A 142 -2.34 -1.19 13.43
CA ASN A 142 -2.54 -2.28 12.46
C ASN A 142 -3.68 -3.22 12.87
N THR A 143 -3.89 -3.43 14.17
CA THR A 143 -5.04 -4.16 14.70
C THR A 143 -6.31 -3.35 14.48
N ASP A 144 -6.30 -2.06 14.81
CA ASP A 144 -7.43 -1.16 14.58
C ASP A 144 -7.83 -1.12 13.09
N LEU A 145 -6.84 -1.09 12.18
CA LEU A 145 -7.07 -1.18 10.73
C LEU A 145 -7.71 -2.51 10.33
N PHE A 146 -7.22 -3.63 10.87
CA PHE A 146 -7.78 -4.94 10.57
C PHE A 146 -9.26 -5.02 11.01
N GLU A 147 -9.56 -4.58 12.22
CA GLU A 147 -10.93 -4.55 12.77
C GLU A 147 -11.83 -3.63 11.93
N ALA A 148 -11.37 -2.42 11.59
CA ALA A 148 -12.12 -1.48 10.76
C ALA A 148 -12.42 -2.02 9.35
N ILE A 149 -11.53 -2.85 8.78
CA ILE A 149 -11.75 -3.53 7.49
C ILE A 149 -12.80 -4.62 7.62
N VAL A 150 -12.78 -5.38 8.72
CA VAL A 150 -13.74 -6.48 8.95
C VAL A 150 -15.15 -5.94 9.24
N ASP A 151 -15.24 -4.83 9.97
CA ASP A 151 -16.51 -4.18 10.30
C ASP A 151 -17.18 -3.50 9.09
N TRP A 152 -16.37 -3.06 8.12
CA TRP A 152 -16.86 -2.51 6.86
C TRP A 152 -17.30 -3.64 5.93
#